data_AF-A0A7S2HG41-F1
#
_entry.id   AF-A0A7S2HG41-F1
#
_cell.length_a   1.000
_cell.length_b   1.000
_cell.length_c   1.000
_cell.angle_alpha   90.00
_cell.angle_beta   90.00
_cell.angle_gamma   90.00
#
_symmetry.space_group_name_H-M   'P 1'
#
loop_
_entity.id
_entity.type
_entity.pdbx_description
1 polymer ?
#
loop_
_entity_poly.entity_id
_entity_poly.type
_entity_poly.pdbx_seq_one_letter_code
_entity_poly.pdbx_strand_id
1 'polypeptide(L)'
;ACYQKNAGWASCMPVNTCKPGVHYKTEYFLYWTPWTCKNLTPPPPPPMPTGPTPAPAPGMCGVKGSCYWNTGNCYELNWKAEGETFFDDFVFTTKDLGNHGPADYVSKEEALKQNIIEASDKGAFMRIGQRDVKKGKRASLNIHSKYTWDPADSFVVAMRFQHVPAACGTWPAFWTVNTDLPWPQGSELDIFEWANHHMQGASLHTTPNETCLLDATEVQRCQQQ
;
A
#
# COMPACT_ATOMS: atom_id res chain seq x y z
N ALA A 1 15.78 -7.67 -8.17
CA ALA A 1 15.40 -7.46 -9.58
C ALA A 1 13.96 -7.90 -9.77
N CYS A 2 13.17 -7.16 -10.53
CA CYS A 2 11.77 -7.46 -10.77
C CYS A 2 11.62 -8.22 -12.09
N TYR A 3 10.80 -9.27 -12.07
CA TYR A 3 10.69 -10.22 -13.16
C TYR A 3 9.23 -10.46 -13.52
N GLN A 4 8.93 -10.45 -14.81
CA GLN A 4 7.62 -10.83 -15.31
C GLN A 4 7.38 -12.32 -15.10
N LYS A 5 6.19 -12.66 -14.61
CA LYS A 5 5.66 -14.03 -14.69
C LYS A 5 4.92 -14.20 -16.00
N ASN A 6 3.77 -13.53 -16.16
CA ASN A 6 2.93 -13.61 -17.35
C ASN A 6 2.46 -12.20 -17.77
N ALA A 7 1.48 -12.09 -18.68
CA ALA A 7 1.00 -10.80 -19.20
C ALA A 7 0.40 -9.88 -18.12
N GLY A 8 -0.17 -10.42 -17.05
CA GLY A 8 -0.83 -9.67 -15.97
C GLY A 8 -0.20 -9.83 -14.60
N TRP A 9 1.02 -10.37 -14.49
CA TRP A 9 1.66 -10.59 -13.18
C TRP A 9 3.19 -10.54 -13.25
N ALA A 10 3.80 -9.87 -12.27
CA ALA A 10 5.24 -9.77 -12.07
C ALA A 10 5.56 -9.72 -10.56
N SER A 11 6.79 -10.03 -10.18
CA SER A 11 7.25 -9.90 -8.79
C SER A 11 8.76 -9.71 -8.69
N CYS A 12 9.22 -9.14 -7.58
CA CYS A 12 10.62 -8.84 -7.33
C CYS A 12 11.29 -9.96 -6.52
N MET A 13 12.41 -10.45 -7.05
CA MET A 13 13.21 -11.54 -6.47
C MET A 13 14.68 -11.12 -6.37
N PRO A 14 15.53 -11.89 -5.65
CA PRO A 14 16.97 -11.70 -5.70
C PRO A 14 17.51 -11.69 -7.13
N VAL A 15 18.62 -10.98 -7.35
CA VAL A 15 19.16 -10.81 -8.70
C VAL A 15 19.61 -12.16 -9.26
N ASN A 16 19.18 -12.46 -10.49
CA ASN A 16 19.47 -13.68 -11.24
C ASN A 16 18.86 -14.98 -10.66
N THR A 17 17.84 -14.91 -9.79
CA THR A 17 17.17 -16.11 -9.27
C THR A 17 15.89 -16.52 -9.99
N CYS A 18 15.37 -15.70 -10.91
CA CYS A 18 14.20 -16.08 -11.72
C CYS A 18 14.55 -17.22 -12.69
N LYS A 19 13.70 -18.26 -12.75
CA LYS A 19 13.82 -19.37 -13.70
C LYS A 19 12.57 -19.43 -14.58
N PRO A 20 12.68 -19.44 -15.92
CA PRO A 20 11.51 -19.58 -16.78
C PRO A 20 10.73 -20.89 -16.53
N GLY A 21 9.42 -20.87 -16.79
CA GLY A 21 8.54 -22.04 -16.65
C GLY A 21 7.66 -22.03 -15.39
N VAL A 22 7.00 -23.16 -15.10
CA VAL A 22 5.98 -23.29 -14.02
C VAL A 22 6.63 -23.79 -12.73
N HIS A 23 6.42 -23.09 -11.61
CA HIS A 23 7.07 -23.37 -10.32
C HIS A 23 6.18 -24.15 -9.37
N TYR A 24 5.82 -25.38 -9.77
CA TYR A 24 4.84 -26.27 -9.12
C TYR A 24 5.11 -26.60 -7.63
N LYS A 25 6.30 -26.33 -7.08
CA LYS A 25 6.64 -26.57 -5.66
C LYS A 25 6.50 -25.36 -4.75
N THR A 26 6.48 -24.15 -5.32
CA THR A 26 6.52 -22.87 -4.57
C THR A 26 5.30 -22.00 -4.84
N GLU A 27 4.37 -22.48 -5.66
CA GLU A 27 3.18 -21.74 -6.08
C GLU A 27 1.93 -22.60 -5.89
N TYR A 28 0.86 -21.97 -5.39
CA TYR A 28 -0.45 -22.60 -5.26
C TYR A 28 -1.02 -22.96 -6.65
N PHE A 29 -1.76 -24.07 -6.76
CA PHE A 29 -2.08 -24.70 -8.05
C PHE A 29 -2.89 -23.81 -9.00
N LEU A 30 -3.72 -22.90 -8.48
CA LEU A 30 -4.45 -21.91 -9.30
C LEU A 30 -3.54 -20.89 -9.99
N TYR A 31 -2.27 -20.77 -9.57
CA TYR A 31 -1.29 -19.82 -10.11
C TYR A 31 -0.16 -20.49 -10.89
N TRP A 32 -0.31 -21.75 -11.31
CA TRP A 32 0.64 -22.50 -12.15
C TRP A 32 0.70 -22.00 -13.61
N THR A 33 0.96 -20.70 -13.78
CA THR A 33 1.26 -20.08 -15.08
C THR A 33 2.77 -19.92 -15.23
N PRO A 34 3.33 -20.07 -16.46
CA PRO A 34 4.77 -20.06 -16.65
C PRO A 34 5.33 -18.66 -16.40
N TRP A 35 6.50 -18.59 -15.76
CA TRP A 35 7.30 -17.38 -15.69
C TRP A 35 8.04 -17.15 -17.01
N THR A 36 7.96 -15.95 -17.58
CA THR A 36 8.83 -15.51 -18.68
C THR A 36 10.20 -15.08 -18.18
N CYS A 37 10.30 -14.62 -16.92
CA CYS A 37 11.50 -14.04 -16.33
C CYS A 37 12.09 -12.85 -17.11
N LYS A 38 11.27 -12.15 -17.90
CA LYS A 38 11.66 -10.86 -18.49
C LYS A 38 12.01 -9.90 -17.35
N ASN A 39 13.24 -9.39 -17.34
CA ASN A 39 13.67 -8.42 -16.34
C ASN A 39 12.93 -7.09 -16.58
N LEU A 40 12.24 -6.61 -15.54
CA LEU A 40 11.47 -5.37 -15.50
C LEU A 40 12.11 -4.32 -14.58
N THR A 41 13.28 -4.62 -14.01
CA THR A 41 13.96 -3.67 -13.10
C THR A 41 14.39 -2.43 -13.89
N PRO A 42 13.93 -1.22 -13.53
CA PRO A 42 14.48 0.01 -14.11
C PRO A 42 15.96 0.18 -13.72
N PRO A 43 16.72 1.04 -14.43
CA PRO A 43 18.05 1.42 -13.97
C PRO A 43 17.99 1.99 -12.54
N PRO A 44 19.02 1.77 -11.71
CA PRO A 44 19.03 2.30 -10.35
C PRO A 44 18.98 3.83 -10.38
N PRO A 45 18.21 4.48 -9.48
CA PRO A 45 18.23 5.93 -9.36
C PRO A 45 19.63 6.41 -8.96
N PRO A 46 20.03 7.64 -9.34
CA PRO A 46 21.29 8.22 -8.90
C PRO A 46 21.36 8.27 -7.36
N PRO A 47 22.55 8.15 -6.76
CA PRO A 47 22.70 8.11 -5.30
C PRO A 47 22.16 9.39 -4.67
N MET A 48 21.23 9.26 -3.72
CA MET A 48 20.68 10.40 -2.98
C MET A 48 21.79 11.14 -2.20
N PRO A 49 21.87 12.47 -2.29
CA PRO A 49 22.77 13.25 -1.45
C PRO A 49 22.41 13.09 0.03
N THR A 50 23.39 12.83 0.88
CA THR A 50 23.23 12.88 2.34
C THR A 50 23.21 14.33 2.81
N GLY A 51 22.09 15.00 2.60
CA GLY A 51 21.81 16.33 3.12
C GLY A 51 21.44 16.32 4.62
N PRO A 52 21.60 17.46 5.31
CA PRO A 52 21.09 17.60 6.68
C PRO A 52 19.57 17.48 6.73
N THR A 53 19.04 17.06 7.88
CA THR A 53 17.60 16.96 8.15
C THR A 53 16.88 18.25 7.73
N PRO A 54 15.80 18.19 6.93
CA PRO A 54 15.10 19.40 6.50
C PRO A 54 14.56 20.19 7.70
N ALA A 55 14.68 21.51 7.62
CA ALA A 55 13.81 22.41 8.38
C ALA A 55 12.33 22.08 8.05
N PRO A 56 11.36 22.35 8.96
CA PRO A 56 9.95 22.16 8.67
C PRO A 56 9.60 22.86 7.35
N ALA A 57 9.13 22.08 6.37
CA ALA A 57 8.94 22.57 5.03
C ALA A 57 7.88 23.69 5.02
N PRO A 58 8.17 24.85 4.40
CA PRO A 58 7.11 25.61 3.75
C PRO A 58 6.32 24.65 2.85
N GLY A 59 4.99 24.82 2.76
CA GLY A 59 4.07 23.84 2.16
C GLY A 59 4.61 23.24 0.86
N MET A 60 4.40 21.94 0.61
CA MET A 60 5.08 21.21 -0.46
C MET A 60 4.68 21.77 -1.83
N CYS A 61 5.46 22.74 -2.33
CA CYS A 61 5.21 23.41 -3.59
C CYS A 61 5.70 22.57 -4.76
N GLY A 62 4.80 22.35 -5.73
CA GLY A 62 5.18 21.80 -7.01
C GLY A 62 6.20 22.70 -7.69
N VAL A 63 7.32 22.13 -8.14
CA VAL A 63 8.25 22.86 -9.00
C VAL A 63 7.64 22.88 -10.39
N LYS A 64 7.09 24.03 -10.80
CA LYS A 64 6.42 24.20 -12.09
C LYS A 64 7.34 23.78 -13.25
N GLY A 65 6.90 22.80 -14.04
CA GLY A 65 7.67 22.26 -15.17
C GLY A 65 8.62 21.13 -14.81
N SER A 66 8.64 20.70 -13.54
CA SER A 66 9.18 19.40 -13.16
C SER A 66 8.35 18.26 -13.77
N CYS A 67 8.77 17.04 -13.54
CA CYS A 67 8.03 15.87 -13.92
C CYS A 67 6.65 15.77 -13.30
N TYR A 68 6.63 15.75 -11.98
CA TYR A 68 5.46 15.39 -11.20
C TYR A 68 4.48 16.57 -11.07
N TRP A 69 4.92 17.80 -11.38
CA TRP A 69 4.16 19.03 -11.13
C TRP A 69 4.07 19.95 -12.35
N ASN A 70 2.88 19.97 -12.97
CA ASN A 70 2.54 20.92 -14.04
C ASN A 70 2.20 22.33 -13.52
N THR A 71 1.93 22.49 -12.22
CA THR A 71 1.64 23.78 -11.58
C THR A 71 2.73 24.14 -10.56
N GLY A 72 2.79 25.42 -10.20
CA GLY A 72 3.64 25.93 -9.11
C GLY A 72 2.94 25.97 -7.76
N ASN A 73 1.80 25.26 -7.63
CA ASN A 73 0.92 25.36 -6.48
C ASN A 73 1.49 24.57 -5.30
N CYS A 74 1.15 24.98 -4.09
CA CYS A 74 1.60 24.33 -2.87
C CYS A 74 0.51 23.45 -2.28
N TYR A 75 0.90 22.24 -1.87
CA TYR A 75 0.06 21.40 -1.04
C TYR A 75 -0.09 22.02 0.34
N GLU A 76 -1.35 22.17 0.76
CA GLU A 76 -1.73 22.53 2.11
C GLU A 76 -2.26 21.29 2.84
N LEU A 77 -2.13 21.28 4.16
CA LEU A 77 -2.60 20.15 4.97
C LEU A 77 -4.13 20.16 5.04
N ASN A 78 -4.78 19.28 4.28
CA ASN A 78 -6.23 19.12 4.30
C ASN A 78 -6.73 18.37 5.55
N TRP A 79 -6.09 17.27 5.94
CA TRP A 79 -6.46 16.44 7.09
C TRP A 79 -5.22 15.72 7.67
N LYS A 80 -5.28 15.35 8.95
CA LYS A 80 -4.28 14.50 9.62
C LYS A 80 -4.90 13.67 10.75
N ALA A 81 -4.30 12.52 11.01
CA ALA A 81 -4.51 11.73 12.22
C ALA A 81 -3.19 11.60 12.98
N GLU A 82 -3.15 12.06 14.24
CA GLU A 82 -1.98 12.00 15.12
C GLU A 82 -2.39 12.09 16.60
N GLY A 83 -1.44 11.85 17.51
CA GLY A 83 -1.64 12.01 18.95
C GLY A 83 -2.70 11.06 19.54
N GLU A 84 -3.31 11.47 20.65
CA GLU A 84 -4.39 10.76 21.34
C GLU A 84 -5.65 10.59 20.48
N THR A 85 -5.90 11.53 19.56
CA THR A 85 -7.10 11.57 18.70
C THR A 85 -6.95 10.79 17.38
N PHE A 86 -5.83 10.08 17.17
CA PHE A 86 -5.52 9.39 15.91
C PHE A 86 -6.68 8.52 15.38
N PHE A 87 -7.37 7.78 16.26
CA PHE A 87 -8.45 6.86 15.87
C PHE A 87 -9.85 7.51 15.80
N ASP A 88 -9.98 8.82 15.95
CA ASP A 88 -11.30 9.46 16.06
C ASP A 88 -11.96 9.66 14.71
N ASP A 89 -11.18 9.87 13.65
CA ASP A 89 -11.66 10.02 12.27
C ASP A 89 -11.65 8.74 11.45
N PHE A 90 -11.55 7.59 12.13
CA PHE A 90 -11.60 6.27 11.50
C PHE A 90 -12.90 5.53 11.80
N VAL A 91 -13.37 4.77 10.81
CA VAL A 91 -14.42 3.76 10.93
C VAL A 91 -13.75 2.39 11.10
N PHE A 92 -14.25 1.59 12.05
CA PHE A 92 -13.75 0.25 12.33
C PHE A 92 -14.70 -0.79 11.72
N THR A 93 -14.25 -1.46 10.66
CA THR A 93 -15.05 -2.44 9.92
C THR A 93 -14.90 -3.82 10.55
N THR A 94 -16.02 -4.44 10.94
CA THR A 94 -16.06 -5.80 11.51
C THR A 94 -16.35 -6.90 10.49
N LYS A 95 -16.51 -6.54 9.22
CA LYS A 95 -16.81 -7.48 8.12
C LYS A 95 -15.53 -7.92 7.42
N ASP A 96 -15.47 -9.20 7.05
CA ASP A 96 -14.53 -9.70 6.04
C ASP A 96 -14.91 -9.07 4.69
N LEU A 97 -13.96 -8.37 4.05
CA LEU A 97 -14.18 -7.67 2.78
C LEU A 97 -13.82 -8.52 1.55
N GLY A 98 -13.74 -9.84 1.70
CA GLY A 98 -13.52 -10.79 0.59
C GLY A 98 -12.09 -11.31 0.46
N ASN A 99 -11.17 -10.90 1.35
CA ASN A 99 -9.83 -11.51 1.41
C ASN A 99 -9.84 -12.91 2.04
N HIS A 100 -10.93 -13.28 2.74
CA HIS A 100 -11.16 -14.59 3.33
C HIS A 100 -10.04 -15.07 4.27
N GLY A 101 -9.24 -14.14 4.80
CA GLY A 101 -8.08 -14.44 5.63
C GLY A 101 -8.44 -14.91 7.04
N PRO A 102 -7.45 -15.29 7.86
CA PRO A 102 -7.68 -15.69 9.25
C PRO A 102 -8.00 -14.51 10.21
N ALA A 103 -8.20 -13.29 9.69
CA ALA A 103 -8.57 -12.13 10.49
C ALA A 103 -10.04 -12.22 10.98
N ASP A 104 -10.26 -11.85 12.24
CA ASP A 104 -11.55 -11.53 12.85
C ASP A 104 -11.52 -10.03 13.14
N TYR A 105 -12.16 -9.20 12.33
CA TYR A 105 -12.04 -7.74 12.47
C TYR A 105 -12.95 -7.23 13.59
N VAL A 106 -12.39 -6.50 14.56
CA VAL A 106 -13.09 -6.07 15.78
C VAL A 106 -13.46 -4.59 15.77
N SER A 107 -14.47 -4.20 16.54
CA SER A 107 -14.89 -2.79 16.69
C SER A 107 -13.86 -1.97 17.48
N LYS A 108 -13.94 -0.63 17.42
CA LYS A 108 -13.08 0.28 18.22
C LYS A 108 -13.17 -0.03 19.73
N GLU A 109 -14.37 -0.33 20.23
CA GLU A 109 -14.60 -0.68 21.64
C GLU A 109 -13.91 -2.00 22.02
N GLU A 110 -14.04 -3.05 21.21
CA GLU A 110 -13.42 -4.34 21.47
C GLU A 110 -11.89 -4.28 21.29
N ALA A 111 -11.42 -3.48 20.34
CA ALA A 111 -10.00 -3.19 20.15
C ALA A 111 -9.38 -2.50 21.38
N LEU A 112 -10.10 -1.57 22.01
CA LEU A 112 -9.68 -0.96 23.28
C LEU A 112 -9.66 -1.99 24.42
N LYS A 113 -10.73 -2.77 24.59
CA LYS A 113 -10.82 -3.81 25.63
C LYS A 113 -9.71 -4.85 25.55
N GLN A 114 -9.29 -5.23 24.35
CA GLN A 114 -8.20 -6.19 24.12
C GLN A 114 -6.80 -5.54 24.03
N ASN A 115 -6.66 -4.22 24.23
CA ASN A 115 -5.41 -3.47 24.04
C ASN A 115 -4.78 -3.63 22.62
N ILE A 116 -5.65 -3.80 21.62
CA ILE A 116 -5.30 -3.92 20.20
C ILE A 116 -5.01 -2.53 19.60
N ILE A 117 -5.69 -1.48 20.08
CA ILE A 117 -5.38 -0.08 19.77
C ILE A 117 -4.98 0.72 21.01
N GLU A 118 -4.09 1.68 20.79
CA GLU A 118 -3.65 2.68 21.77
C GLU A 118 -3.20 3.93 21.02
N ALA A 119 -3.56 5.12 21.48
CA ALA A 119 -3.17 6.39 20.89
C ALA A 119 -2.67 7.34 21.99
N SER A 120 -1.57 8.03 21.74
CA SER A 120 -0.87 8.89 22.70
C SER A 120 0.00 9.92 21.99
N ASP A 121 0.62 10.83 22.76
CA ASP A 121 1.69 11.73 22.32
C ASP A 121 2.86 11.00 21.62
N LYS A 122 3.12 9.73 21.97
CA LYS A 122 4.17 8.88 21.37
C LYS A 122 3.77 8.28 20.02
N GLY A 123 2.50 8.40 19.64
CA GLY A 123 1.92 7.88 18.40
C GLY A 123 0.78 6.89 18.64
N ALA A 124 0.29 6.33 17.54
CA ALA A 124 -0.76 5.34 17.51
C ALA A 124 -0.20 3.93 17.28
N PHE A 125 -0.74 2.96 18.02
CA PHE A 125 -0.40 1.56 17.93
C PHE A 125 -1.60 0.77 17.43
N MET A 126 -1.37 -0.06 16.42
CA MET A 126 -2.29 -1.07 15.91
C MET A 126 -1.61 -2.43 16.05
N ARG A 127 -2.19 -3.30 16.86
CA ARG A 127 -1.61 -4.60 17.24
C ARG A 127 -2.48 -5.73 16.70
N ILE A 128 -2.05 -6.97 16.92
CA ILE A 128 -2.87 -8.16 16.62
C ILE A 128 -3.35 -8.75 17.95
N GLY A 129 -4.64 -9.07 18.04
CA GLY A 129 -5.28 -9.54 19.26
C GLY A 129 -5.25 -11.06 19.46
N GLN A 130 -6.15 -11.52 20.33
CA GLN A 130 -6.24 -12.92 20.73
C GLN A 130 -6.61 -13.86 19.58
N ARG A 131 -6.18 -15.12 19.67
CA ARG A 131 -6.50 -16.17 18.70
C ARG A 131 -7.71 -16.96 19.17
N ASP A 132 -8.76 -17.02 18.35
CA ASP A 132 -9.81 -18.03 18.50
C ASP A 132 -9.36 -19.32 17.80
N VAL A 133 -8.84 -20.25 18.59
CA VAL A 133 -8.37 -21.56 18.10
C VAL A 133 -9.51 -22.39 17.51
N LYS A 134 -10.75 -22.24 18.00
CA LYS A 134 -11.91 -23.02 17.53
C LYS A 134 -12.40 -22.53 16.17
N LYS A 135 -12.41 -21.22 15.94
CA LYS A 135 -12.74 -20.61 14.64
C LYS A 135 -11.57 -20.64 13.64
N GLY A 136 -10.34 -20.91 14.10
CA GLY A 136 -9.14 -20.74 13.30
C GLY A 136 -8.80 -19.28 12.98
N LYS A 137 -9.41 -18.33 13.70
CA LYS A 137 -9.36 -16.88 13.45
C LYS A 137 -8.52 -16.15 14.51
N ARG A 138 -8.14 -14.90 14.24
CA ARG A 138 -7.41 -14.04 15.17
C ARG A 138 -7.92 -12.60 15.10
N ALA A 139 -8.18 -12.00 16.25
CA ALA A 139 -8.65 -10.61 16.35
C ALA A 139 -7.65 -9.65 15.67
N SER A 140 -8.15 -8.80 14.79
CA SER A 140 -7.37 -7.89 13.95
C SER A 140 -8.17 -6.60 13.69
N LEU A 141 -7.58 -5.66 12.95
CA LEU A 141 -8.18 -4.39 12.59
C LEU A 141 -8.32 -4.26 11.07
N ASN A 142 -9.45 -3.72 10.65
CA ASN A 142 -9.64 -3.09 9.35
C ASN A 142 -10.27 -1.72 9.63
N ILE A 143 -9.55 -0.65 9.33
CA ILE A 143 -10.00 0.72 9.56
C ILE A 143 -9.81 1.54 8.29
N HIS A 144 -10.75 2.46 8.04
CA HIS A 144 -10.64 3.44 6.96
C HIS A 144 -11.01 4.83 7.48
N SER A 145 -10.53 5.88 6.82
CA SER A 145 -10.93 7.25 7.12
C SER A 145 -12.43 7.44 6.91
N LYS A 146 -13.03 8.35 7.69
CA LYS A 146 -14.36 8.92 7.42
C LYS A 146 -14.37 9.84 6.19
N TYR A 147 -13.18 10.29 5.78
CA TYR A 147 -12.96 11.18 4.66
C TYR A 147 -12.53 10.41 3.41
N THR A 148 -12.95 10.92 2.27
CA THR A 148 -12.50 10.54 0.93
C THR A 148 -11.95 11.79 0.22
N TRP A 149 -11.11 11.58 -0.79
CA TRP A 149 -10.50 12.65 -1.57
C TRP A 149 -10.72 12.39 -3.05
N ASP A 150 -11.16 13.40 -3.79
CA ASP A 150 -11.31 13.29 -5.24
C ASP A 150 -9.91 13.29 -5.90
N PRO A 151 -9.52 12.26 -6.67
CA PRO A 151 -8.26 12.28 -7.40
C PRO A 151 -8.17 13.41 -8.44
N ALA A 152 -9.29 13.96 -8.92
CA ALA A 152 -9.32 15.10 -9.84
C ALA A 152 -8.77 16.39 -9.20
N ASP A 153 -8.95 16.58 -7.88
CA ASP A 153 -8.39 17.71 -7.12
C ASP A 153 -6.88 17.56 -6.84
N SER A 154 -6.29 16.40 -7.19
CA SER A 154 -4.87 16.04 -6.96
C SER A 154 -4.44 16.12 -5.50
N PHE A 155 -4.57 15.03 -4.74
CA PHE A 155 -4.12 14.93 -3.35
C PHE A 155 -2.75 14.23 -3.19
N VAL A 156 -2.09 14.47 -2.05
CA VAL A 156 -0.92 13.70 -1.59
C VAL A 156 -1.26 13.09 -0.23
N VAL A 157 -1.03 11.79 -0.09
CA VAL A 157 -1.17 11.07 1.19
C VAL A 157 0.19 10.59 1.66
N ALA A 158 0.46 10.72 2.97
CA ALA A 158 1.69 10.28 3.59
C ALA A 158 1.41 9.68 4.97
N MET A 159 2.04 8.54 5.28
CA MET A 159 2.02 7.94 6.61
C MET A 159 3.44 7.63 7.07
N ARG A 160 3.75 8.01 8.31
CA ARG A 160 5.02 7.70 8.97
C ARG A 160 4.87 6.47 9.87
N PHE A 161 5.43 5.35 9.46
CA PHE A 161 5.51 4.15 10.28
C PHE A 161 6.75 4.18 11.19
N GLN A 162 6.60 3.74 12.45
CA GLN A 162 7.72 3.42 13.35
C GLN A 162 8.01 1.91 13.37
N HIS A 163 6.96 1.10 13.25
CA HIS A 163 7.01 -0.36 13.18
C HIS A 163 5.80 -0.86 12.38
N VAL A 164 5.92 -2.02 11.74
CA VAL A 164 4.89 -2.63 10.88
C VAL A 164 4.86 -4.16 11.07
N PRO A 165 3.71 -4.84 10.92
CA PRO A 165 3.63 -6.29 11.16
C PRO A 165 4.46 -7.10 10.17
N ALA A 166 5.30 -8.04 10.64
CA ALA A 166 6.10 -8.90 9.77
C ALA A 166 6.28 -10.30 10.38
N ALA A 167 5.43 -11.26 10.01
CA ALA A 167 5.53 -12.66 10.41
C ALA A 167 4.82 -13.59 9.41
N CYS A 168 5.15 -14.89 9.42
CA CYS A 168 4.35 -15.90 8.72
C CYS A 168 2.86 -15.79 9.06
N GLY A 169 2.01 -15.71 8.03
CA GLY A 169 0.56 -15.54 8.15
C GLY A 169 0.07 -14.10 8.33
N THR A 170 0.95 -13.09 8.42
CA THR A 170 0.52 -11.67 8.41
C THR A 170 0.45 -11.12 6.99
N TRP A 171 -0.57 -10.30 6.73
CA TRP A 171 -0.73 -9.53 5.50
C TRP A 171 -1.22 -8.11 5.85
N PRO A 172 -0.33 -7.19 6.27
CA PRO A 172 -0.69 -5.79 6.46
C PRO A 172 -0.74 -5.03 5.12
N ALA A 173 -1.61 -4.03 5.06
CA ALA A 173 -1.74 -3.12 3.93
C ALA A 173 -2.02 -1.69 4.41
N PHE A 174 -1.57 -0.71 3.63
CA PHE A 174 -2.04 0.67 3.65
C PHE A 174 -2.25 1.09 2.19
N TRP A 175 -3.50 1.40 1.90
CA TRP A 175 -4.06 1.41 0.56
C TRP A 175 -5.21 2.42 0.49
N THR A 176 -5.62 2.78 -0.71
CA THR A 176 -6.79 3.61 -0.98
C THR A 176 -7.71 2.90 -1.97
N VAL A 177 -9.02 2.99 -1.75
CA VAL A 177 -10.05 2.42 -2.62
C VAL A 177 -11.18 3.42 -2.79
N ASN A 178 -11.79 3.45 -3.98
CA ASN A 178 -12.96 4.28 -4.23
C ASN A 178 -14.19 3.72 -3.50
N THR A 179 -15.04 4.61 -2.98
CA THR A 179 -16.24 4.27 -2.18
C THR A 179 -17.54 4.28 -2.98
N ASP A 180 -17.52 4.84 -4.18
CA ASP A 180 -18.72 5.21 -4.94
C ASP A 180 -19.03 4.18 -6.04
N LEU A 181 -17.99 3.47 -6.49
CA LEU A 181 -18.05 2.38 -7.45
C LEU A 181 -17.65 1.06 -6.78
N PRO A 182 -18.26 -0.08 -7.18
CA PRO A 182 -17.84 -1.39 -6.69
C PRO A 182 -16.40 -1.70 -7.11
N TRP A 183 -15.73 -2.55 -6.34
CA TRP A 183 -14.43 -3.10 -6.72
C TRP A 183 -14.59 -4.15 -7.84
N PRO A 184 -13.73 -4.19 -8.88
CA PRO A 184 -12.56 -3.34 -9.12
C PRO A 184 -12.86 -2.10 -10.00
N GLN A 185 -14.13 -1.79 -10.31
CA GLN A 185 -14.51 -0.62 -11.13
C GLN A 185 -14.07 0.70 -10.49
N GLY A 186 -14.12 0.81 -9.16
CA GLY A 186 -13.60 1.96 -8.43
C GLY A 186 -12.08 2.08 -8.40
N SER A 187 -11.35 1.04 -8.80
CA SER A 187 -9.90 0.89 -8.62
C SER A 187 -9.43 0.90 -7.15
N GLU A 188 -8.21 0.42 -6.93
CA GLU A 188 -7.53 0.39 -5.63
C GLU A 188 -6.02 0.62 -5.85
N LEU A 189 -5.41 1.39 -4.96
CA LEU A 189 -3.97 1.69 -4.95
C LEU A 189 -3.40 1.26 -3.60
N ASP A 190 -2.58 0.23 -3.61
CA ASP A 190 -1.78 -0.18 -2.47
C ASP A 190 -0.53 0.67 -2.44
N ILE A 191 -0.35 1.46 -1.38
CA ILE A 191 0.84 2.28 -1.19
C ILE A 191 1.93 1.45 -0.48
N PHE A 192 1.47 0.54 0.37
CA PHE A 192 2.26 -0.36 1.18
C PHE A 192 1.47 -1.67 1.34
N GLU A 193 2.04 -2.79 0.92
CA GLU A 193 1.44 -4.11 1.12
C GLU A 193 2.55 -5.15 1.24
N TRP A 194 2.36 -6.19 2.06
CA TRP A 194 3.13 -7.42 1.92
C TRP A 194 2.46 -8.63 2.56
N ALA A 195 2.88 -9.83 2.16
CA ALA A 195 2.47 -11.09 2.77
C ALA A 195 3.66 -11.85 3.36
N ASN A 196 3.49 -12.37 4.58
CA ASN A 196 4.51 -13.12 5.32
C ASN A 196 5.80 -12.30 5.54
N HIS A 197 6.92 -12.77 5.00
CA HIS A 197 8.23 -12.10 4.97
C HIS A 197 8.58 -11.57 3.56
N HIS A 198 7.64 -11.63 2.60
CA HIS A 198 7.85 -11.15 1.24
C HIS A 198 7.41 -9.70 1.14
N MET A 199 8.33 -8.77 1.40
CA MET A 199 8.11 -7.35 1.16
C MET A 199 7.71 -7.13 -0.30
N GLN A 200 6.48 -6.70 -0.53
CA GLN A 200 6.00 -6.20 -1.81
C GLN A 200 6.05 -4.66 -1.79
N GLY A 201 5.90 -4.07 -2.97
CA GLY A 201 5.84 -2.62 -3.15
C GLY A 201 4.41 -2.13 -3.30
N ALA A 202 4.24 -0.99 -3.96
CA ALA A 202 2.94 -0.51 -4.37
C ALA A 202 2.34 -1.35 -5.51
N SER A 203 1.02 -1.52 -5.50
CA SER A 203 0.22 -2.17 -6.55
C SER A 203 -1.00 -1.32 -6.91
N LEU A 204 -1.54 -1.55 -8.11
CA LEU A 204 -2.77 -0.90 -8.57
C LEU A 204 -3.72 -1.96 -9.14
N HIS A 205 -4.94 -1.95 -8.63
CA HIS A 205 -6.05 -2.79 -9.06
C HIS A 205 -6.98 -1.96 -9.93
N THR A 206 -7.22 -2.42 -11.17
CA THR A 206 -8.06 -1.73 -12.18
C THR A 206 -8.95 -2.74 -12.90
N THR A 207 -9.88 -2.28 -13.74
CA THR A 207 -10.70 -3.19 -14.55
C THR A 207 -9.89 -3.82 -15.70
N PRO A 208 -10.28 -5.00 -16.23
CA PRO A 208 -9.54 -5.67 -17.30
C PRO A 208 -9.37 -4.88 -18.61
N ASN A 209 -10.21 -3.85 -18.82
CA ASN A 209 -10.19 -3.01 -20.03
C ASN A 209 -9.46 -1.68 -19.82
N GLU A 210 -9.12 -1.32 -18.58
CA GLU A 210 -8.30 -0.14 -18.31
C GLU A 210 -6.83 -0.45 -18.58
N THR A 211 -6.28 0.15 -19.63
CA THR A 211 -4.84 0.15 -19.84
C THR A 211 -4.20 1.13 -18.87
N CYS A 212 -3.86 0.67 -17.66
CA CYS A 212 -2.98 1.40 -16.74
C CYS A 212 -1.53 1.41 -17.28
N LEU A 213 -1.36 2.13 -18.39
CA LEU A 213 -0.08 2.44 -18.99
C LEU A 213 0.22 3.89 -18.60
N LEU A 214 1.38 4.10 -17.99
CA LEU A 214 1.94 5.44 -17.85
C LEU A 214 2.11 6.02 -19.26
N ASP A 215 1.74 7.29 -19.46
CA ASP A 215 1.93 7.97 -20.75
C ASP A 215 3.41 7.92 -21.12
N ALA A 216 3.72 7.25 -22.24
CA ALA A 216 5.08 7.01 -22.67
C ALA A 216 5.85 8.30 -22.99
N THR A 217 5.14 9.35 -23.41
CA THR A 217 5.69 10.69 -23.68
C THR A 217 6.08 11.37 -22.38
N GLU A 218 5.21 11.33 -21.38
CA GLU A 218 5.49 11.89 -20.04
C GLU A 218 6.60 11.12 -19.32
N VAL A 219 6.60 9.78 -19.40
CA VAL A 219 7.70 8.96 -18.87
C VAL A 219 9.04 9.31 -19.55
N GLN A 220 9.06 9.50 -20.87
CA GLN A 220 10.28 9.89 -21.60
C GLN A 220 10.73 11.32 -21.27
N ARG A 221 9.81 12.29 -21.22
CA ARG A 221 10.07 13.65 -20.72
C ARG A 221 10.75 13.60 -19.35
N CYS A 222 10.36 12.62 -18.54
CA CYS A 222 10.78 12.50 -17.15
C CYS A 222 11.96 11.60 -16.83
N GLN A 223 12.47 10.89 -17.81
CA GLN A 223 13.78 10.25 -17.76
C GLN A 223 14.90 11.20 -18.23
N GLN A 224 14.55 12.41 -18.68
CA GLN A 224 15.47 13.40 -19.27
C GLN A 224 15.70 14.64 -18.38
N GLN A 225 15.03 14.74 -17.22
CA GLN A 225 15.23 15.76 -16.19
C GLN A 225 16.14 15.24 -15.06
#